data_AF-W8YXJ5-F1
#
_entry.id   AF-W8YXJ5-F1
#
_cell.length_a   1.000
_cell.length_b   1.000
_cell.length_c   1.000
_cell.angle_alpha   90.00
_cell.angle_beta   90.00
_cell.angle_gamma   90.00
#
_symmetry.space_group_name_H-M   'P 1'
#
loop_
_entity.id
_entity.type
_entity.pdbx_description
1 polymer ?
#
loop_
_entity_poly.entity_id
_entity_poly.type
_entity_poly.pdbx_seq_one_letter_code
_entity_poly.pdbx_strand_id
1 'polypeptide(L)'
;MNWEDYLKMLATVAPAIATFFIGRWTIKKNHLFDIENKRLYSAYLPLFRIIEPHLYKRLEQEQYLNLINKMMKITDEHYELINPYIIYQMRKLKKHLLLDGIIHESFEELCIEIDNEFESIRKSLKLPTRSLIFKFQWRQVRTSTRQTFKEILKPVGQGFYLILVGLGAYAIKEFFLYLIELFH
;
A
#
# COMPACT_ATOMS: atom_id res chain seq x y z
N MET A 1 44.80 30.43 27.92
CA MET A 1 43.44 30.61 27.37
C MET A 1 42.47 30.08 28.40
N ASN A 2 41.59 30.93 28.93
CA ASN A 2 40.70 30.55 30.03
C ASN A 2 39.53 29.71 29.51
N TRP A 3 38.95 28.90 30.39
CA TRP A 3 37.77 28.09 30.08
C TRP A 3 36.62 28.92 29.48
N GLU A 4 36.45 30.16 29.94
CA GLU A 4 35.47 31.11 29.42
C GLU A 4 35.71 31.49 27.95
N ASP A 5 36.97 31.57 27.51
CA ASP A 5 37.33 31.89 26.12
C ASP A 5 36.99 30.72 25.20
N TYR A 6 37.21 29.49 25.66
CA TYR A 6 36.78 28.28 24.94
C TYR A 6 35.27 28.19 24.80
N LEU A 7 34.51 28.51 25.86
CA LEU A 7 33.05 28.53 25.82
C LEU A 7 32.52 29.59 24.85
N LYS A 8 33.10 30.80 24.84
CA LYS A 8 32.73 31.85 23.88
C LYS A 8 33.04 31.44 22.44
N MET A 9 34.20 30.83 22.20
CA MET A 9 34.55 30.32 20.87
C MET A 9 33.58 29.22 20.41
N LEU A 10 33.26 28.27 21.30
CA LEU A 10 32.31 27.18 21.00
C LEU A 10 30.90 27.72 20.78
N ALA A 11 30.44 28.68 21.58
CA ALA A 11 29.14 29.35 21.40
C ALA A 11 29.03 30.11 20.06
N THR A 12 30.16 30.51 19.47
CA THR A 12 30.19 31.21 18.17
C THR A 12 30.27 30.22 17.01
N VAL A 13 31.05 29.14 17.15
CA VAL A 13 31.29 28.15 16.09
C VAL A 13 30.18 27.09 16.02
N ALA A 14 29.63 26.67 17.16
CA ALA A 14 28.60 25.62 17.21
C ALA A 14 27.33 25.98 16.42
N PRO A 15 26.77 27.21 16.49
CA PRO A 15 25.62 27.59 15.68
C PRO A 15 25.92 27.56 14.18
N ALA A 16 27.13 27.95 13.76
CA ALA A 16 27.53 27.92 12.35
C ALA A 16 27.63 26.46 11.84
N ILE A 17 28.23 25.57 12.62
CA ILE A 17 28.30 24.13 12.32
C ILE A 17 26.88 23.55 12.25
N ALA A 18 26.04 23.80 13.26
CA ALA A 18 24.66 23.32 13.29
C ALA A 18 23.87 23.82 12.06
N THR A 19 23.99 25.11 11.73
CA THR A 19 23.31 25.71 10.57
C THR A 19 23.76 25.05 9.26
N PHE A 20 25.05 24.76 9.10
CA PHE A 20 25.56 24.08 7.91
C PHE A 20 24.96 22.67 7.75
N PHE A 21 24.96 21.87 8.83
CA PHE A 21 24.40 20.52 8.79
C PHE A 21 22.88 20.53 8.56
N ILE A 22 22.15 21.42 9.23
CA ILE A 22 20.70 21.60 9.04
C ILE A 22 20.43 22.04 7.59
N GLY A 23 21.16 23.02 7.07
CA GLY A 23 21.00 23.51 5.70
C GLY A 23 21.24 22.41 4.68
N ARG A 24 22.34 21.65 4.80
CA ARG A 24 22.65 20.52 3.92
C ARG A 24 21.58 19.43 3.97
N TRP A 25 21.08 19.11 5.17
CA TRP A 25 20.02 18.13 5.34
C TRP A 25 18.69 18.59 4.72
N THR A 26 18.30 19.85 4.95
CA THR A 26 17.09 20.46 4.37
C THR A 26 17.15 20.50 2.85
N ILE A 27 18.27 20.92 2.25
CA ILE A 27 18.43 20.95 0.79
C ILE A 27 18.27 19.55 0.19
N LYS A 28 18.98 18.56 0.76
CA LYS A 28 18.88 17.16 0.30
C LYS A 28 17.45 16.64 0.42
N LYS A 29 16.77 16.94 1.53
CA LYS A 29 15.39 16.53 1.78
C LYS A 29 14.42 17.18 0.79
N ASN A 30 14.57 18.48 0.52
CA ASN A 30 13.74 19.20 -0.45
C ASN A 30 13.93 18.65 -1.86
N HIS A 31 15.18 18.40 -2.26
CA HIS A 31 15.45 17.80 -3.58
C HIS A 31 14.82 16.41 -3.74
N LEU A 32 14.90 15.57 -2.70
CA LEU A 32 14.22 14.27 -2.71
C LEU A 32 12.69 14.42 -2.78
N PHE A 33 12.13 15.40 -2.08
CA PHE A 33 10.70 15.70 -2.13
C PHE A 33 10.28 16.14 -3.53
N ASP A 34 11.08 16.95 -4.22
CA ASP A 34 10.81 17.36 -5.60
C ASP A 34 10.85 16.18 -6.58
N ILE A 35 11.80 15.26 -6.41
CA ILE A 35 11.87 14.02 -7.21
C ILE A 35 10.64 13.17 -6.96
N GLU A 36 10.28 12.91 -5.69
CA GLU A 36 9.10 12.12 -5.33
C GLU A 36 7.81 12.74 -5.87
N ASN A 37 7.71 14.07 -5.84
CA ASN A 37 6.59 14.81 -6.41
C ASN A 37 6.50 14.57 -7.94
N LYS A 38 7.61 14.70 -8.66
CA LYS A 38 7.66 14.37 -10.10
C LYS A 38 7.31 12.90 -10.37
N ARG A 39 7.88 11.96 -9.61
CA ARG A 39 7.56 10.53 -9.72
C ARG A 39 6.07 10.29 -9.54
N LEU A 40 5.44 10.91 -8.54
CA LEU A 40 4.00 10.77 -8.31
C LEU A 40 3.20 11.27 -9.49
N TYR A 41 3.31 12.55 -9.86
CA TYR A 41 2.37 13.17 -10.78
C TYR A 41 2.62 12.85 -12.25
N SER A 42 3.89 12.65 -12.65
CA SER A 42 4.25 12.33 -14.03
C SER A 42 4.15 10.85 -14.34
N ALA A 43 4.49 9.96 -13.39
CA ALA A 43 4.59 8.52 -13.66
C ALA A 43 3.55 7.69 -12.89
N TYR A 44 3.65 7.64 -11.57
CA TYR A 44 2.91 6.64 -10.78
C TYR A 44 1.42 6.91 -10.66
N LEU A 45 0.98 8.18 -10.57
CA LEU A 45 -0.43 8.52 -10.56
C LEU A 45 -1.10 8.20 -11.92
N PRO A 46 -0.54 8.58 -13.08
CA PRO A 46 -1.05 8.14 -14.37
C PRO A 46 -1.10 6.61 -14.53
N LEU A 47 -0.04 5.90 -14.13
CA LEU A 47 -0.01 4.43 -14.15
C LEU A 47 -1.10 3.84 -13.26
N PHE A 48 -1.22 4.33 -12.03
CA PHE A 48 -2.23 3.88 -11.09
C PHE A 48 -3.65 4.08 -11.62
N ARG A 49 -3.95 5.25 -12.21
CA ARG A 49 -5.27 5.54 -12.81
C ARG A 49 -5.65 4.58 -13.94
N ILE A 50 -4.68 4.07 -14.70
CA ILE A 50 -4.94 3.09 -15.78
C ILE A 50 -5.34 1.74 -15.18
N ILE A 51 -4.63 1.29 -14.15
CA ILE A 51 -4.86 -0.05 -13.57
C ILE A 51 -5.97 -0.07 -12.53
N GLU A 52 -6.28 1.06 -11.87
CA GLU A 52 -7.20 1.11 -10.73
C GLU A 52 -8.56 0.44 -10.98
N PRO A 53 -9.24 0.66 -12.12
CA PRO A 53 -10.52 0.01 -12.41
C PRO A 53 -10.42 -1.52 -12.57
N HIS A 54 -9.22 -2.01 -12.83
CA HIS A 54 -8.89 -3.39 -13.20
C HIS A 54 -8.00 -4.09 -12.16
N LEU A 55 -7.66 -3.42 -11.05
CA LEU A 55 -6.81 -3.94 -10.00
C LEU A 55 -7.32 -5.31 -9.53
N TYR A 56 -6.44 -6.32 -9.64
CA TYR A 56 -6.68 -7.70 -9.18
C TYR A 56 -7.88 -8.41 -9.85
N LYS A 57 -8.37 -7.89 -10.98
CA LYS A 57 -9.44 -8.53 -11.76
C LYS A 57 -8.83 -9.41 -12.85
N ARG A 58 -9.50 -10.53 -13.12
CA ARG A 58 -9.24 -11.31 -14.33
C ARG A 58 -9.83 -10.56 -15.53
N LEU A 59 -9.00 -10.33 -16.53
CA LEU A 59 -9.35 -9.66 -17.78
C LEU A 59 -9.16 -10.61 -18.95
N GLU A 60 -9.66 -10.20 -20.11
CA GLU A 60 -9.36 -10.85 -21.38
C GLU A 60 -7.98 -10.42 -21.92
N GLN A 61 -7.41 -11.22 -22.83
CA GLN A 61 -6.06 -10.98 -23.35
C GLN A 61 -5.91 -9.60 -23.98
N GLU A 62 -6.89 -9.20 -24.79
CA GLU A 62 -6.92 -7.90 -25.46
C GLU A 62 -6.94 -6.74 -24.45
N GLN A 63 -7.66 -6.91 -23.35
CA GLN A 63 -7.73 -5.91 -22.27
C GLN A 63 -6.38 -5.76 -21.59
N TYR A 64 -5.69 -6.86 -21.26
CA TYR A 64 -4.32 -6.80 -20.72
C TYR A 64 -3.36 -6.10 -21.69
N LEU A 65 -3.40 -6.47 -22.97
CA LEU A 65 -2.51 -5.89 -23.97
C LEU A 65 -2.77 -4.38 -24.13
N ASN A 66 -4.04 -3.96 -24.14
CA ASN A 66 -4.42 -2.55 -24.20
C ASN A 66 -3.90 -1.77 -22.98
N LEU A 67 -4.09 -2.31 -21.77
CA LEU A 67 -3.59 -1.68 -20.53
C LEU A 67 -2.07 -1.57 -20.54
N ILE A 68 -1.36 -2.64 -20.90
CA ILE A 68 0.10 -2.66 -20.95
C ILE A 68 0.62 -1.65 -21.98
N ASN A 69 0.01 -1.57 -23.16
CA ASN A 69 0.41 -0.58 -24.16
C ASN A 69 0.18 0.86 -23.70
N LYS A 70 -0.91 1.14 -22.96
CA LYS A 70 -1.14 2.46 -22.37
C LYS A 70 -0.11 2.79 -21.29
N MET A 71 0.20 1.85 -20.41
CA MET A 71 1.20 2.03 -19.36
C MET A 71 2.60 2.23 -19.96
N MET A 72 2.95 1.47 -20.99
CA MET A 72 4.26 1.57 -21.64
C MET A 72 4.52 2.95 -22.23
N LYS A 73 3.50 3.64 -22.78
CA LYS A 73 3.64 5.02 -23.25
C LYS A 73 4.13 5.96 -22.15
N ILE A 74 3.52 5.86 -20.95
CA ILE A 74 3.95 6.64 -19.78
C ILE A 74 5.35 6.22 -19.35
N THR A 75 5.65 4.92 -19.38
CA THR A 75 6.96 4.46 -18.91
C THR A 75 8.11 4.80 -19.81
N ASP A 76 7.88 4.86 -21.12
CA ASP A 76 8.90 5.25 -22.08
C ASP A 76 9.10 6.77 -22.06
N GLU A 77 8.05 7.56 -21.79
CA GLU A 77 8.12 9.02 -21.65
C GLU A 77 8.82 9.48 -20.35
N HIS A 78 8.64 8.74 -19.26
CA HIS A 78 9.16 9.08 -17.93
C HIS A 78 10.05 7.98 -17.35
N TYR A 79 10.90 7.38 -18.20
CA TYR A 79 11.71 6.21 -17.88
C TYR A 79 12.55 6.39 -16.60
N GLU A 80 13.16 7.57 -16.43
CA GLU A 80 14.01 7.90 -15.29
C GLU A 80 13.25 8.04 -13.96
N LEU A 81 11.93 8.20 -14.00
CA LEU A 81 11.09 8.37 -12.81
C LEU A 81 10.51 7.04 -12.31
N ILE A 82 10.70 5.95 -13.04
CA ILE A 82 10.04 4.67 -12.80
C ILE A 82 11.04 3.65 -12.30
N ASN A 83 10.60 2.84 -11.33
CA ASN A 83 11.37 1.72 -10.83
C ASN A 83 11.69 0.74 -11.99
N PRO A 84 12.98 0.46 -12.26
CA PRO A 84 13.39 -0.41 -13.37
C PRO A 84 12.75 -1.79 -13.34
N TYR A 85 12.41 -2.31 -12.14
CA TYR A 85 11.73 -3.58 -11.99
C TYR A 85 10.33 -3.57 -12.60
N ILE A 86 9.59 -2.47 -12.46
CA ILE A 86 8.25 -2.31 -13.06
C ILE A 86 8.37 -2.29 -14.59
N ILE A 87 9.38 -1.60 -15.12
CA ILE A 87 9.64 -1.57 -16.57
C ILE A 87 9.95 -2.98 -17.10
N TYR A 88 10.82 -3.70 -16.39
CA TYR A 88 11.14 -5.09 -16.70
C TYR A 88 9.88 -5.96 -16.71
N GLN A 89 9.04 -5.87 -15.68
CA GLN A 89 7.81 -6.65 -15.58
C GLN A 89 6.81 -6.32 -16.68
N MET A 90 6.62 -5.05 -17.05
CA MET A 90 5.76 -4.67 -18.17
C MET A 90 6.23 -5.26 -19.50
N ARG A 91 7.54 -5.17 -19.78
CA ARG A 91 8.12 -5.73 -21.02
C ARG A 91 8.01 -7.25 -21.06
N LYS A 92 8.31 -7.91 -19.93
CA LYS A 92 8.16 -9.36 -19.76
C LYS A 92 6.70 -9.78 -20.00
N LEU A 93 5.76 -9.10 -19.37
CA LEU A 93 4.33 -9.40 -19.50
C LEU A 93 3.83 -9.17 -20.93
N LYS A 94 4.23 -8.08 -21.58
CA LYS A 94 3.92 -7.84 -23.00
C LYS A 94 4.41 -8.98 -23.90
N LYS A 95 5.63 -9.46 -23.67
CA LYS A 95 6.20 -10.58 -24.43
C LYS A 95 5.37 -11.86 -24.22
N HIS A 96 5.02 -12.20 -22.98
CA HIS A 96 4.19 -13.38 -22.71
C HIS A 96 2.80 -13.28 -23.33
N LEU A 97 2.15 -12.11 -23.25
CA LEU A 97 0.84 -11.87 -23.86
C LEU A 97 0.83 -12.06 -25.39
N LEU A 98 1.98 -11.96 -26.06
CA LEU A 98 2.10 -12.16 -27.51
C LEU A 98 2.46 -13.61 -27.88
N LEU A 99 3.07 -14.39 -26.98
CA LEU A 99 3.63 -15.71 -27.28
C LEU A 99 2.85 -16.87 -26.64
N ASP A 100 2.57 -16.78 -25.34
CA ASP A 100 2.20 -17.95 -24.52
C ASP A 100 0.80 -17.82 -23.90
N GLY A 101 0.09 -16.74 -24.20
CA GLY A 101 -1.23 -16.44 -23.62
C GLY A 101 -1.16 -15.74 -22.26
N ILE A 102 -2.31 -15.63 -21.60
CA ILE A 102 -2.52 -14.78 -20.42
C ILE A 102 -1.87 -15.38 -19.16
N ILE A 103 -1.01 -14.61 -18.49
CA ILE A 103 -0.58 -14.89 -17.11
C ILE A 103 -1.20 -13.84 -16.18
N HIS A 104 -2.42 -14.13 -15.70
CA HIS A 104 -3.14 -13.27 -14.76
C HIS A 104 -2.30 -12.96 -13.51
N GLU A 105 -1.54 -13.95 -13.03
CA GLU A 105 -0.66 -13.81 -11.86
C GLU A 105 0.43 -12.76 -12.10
N SER A 106 1.08 -12.75 -13.28
CA SER A 106 2.09 -11.75 -13.61
C SER A 106 1.52 -10.34 -13.76
N PHE A 107 0.29 -10.21 -14.27
CA PHE A 107 -0.40 -8.91 -14.28
C PHE A 107 -0.78 -8.45 -12.87
N GLU A 108 -1.24 -9.37 -12.02
CA GLU A 108 -1.54 -9.10 -10.62
C GLU A 108 -0.27 -8.66 -9.86
N GLU A 109 0.87 -9.31 -10.07
CA GLU A 109 2.16 -8.89 -9.52
C GLU A 109 2.53 -7.47 -9.96
N LEU A 110 2.43 -7.15 -11.26
CA LEU A 110 2.65 -5.80 -11.76
C LEU A 110 1.74 -4.76 -11.09
N CYS A 111 0.45 -5.12 -10.89
CA CYS A 111 -0.49 -4.26 -10.18
C CYS A 111 -0.06 -3.99 -8.73
N ILE A 112 0.43 -5.01 -8.02
CA ILE A 112 0.94 -4.89 -6.65
C ILE A 112 2.11 -3.90 -6.60
N GLU A 113 3.07 -4.05 -7.51
CA GLU A 113 4.26 -3.17 -7.54
C GLU A 113 3.88 -1.71 -7.80
N ILE A 114 2.99 -1.45 -8.76
CA ILE A 114 2.51 -0.09 -9.06
C ILE A 114 1.71 0.47 -7.87
N ASP A 115 0.81 -0.32 -7.28
CA ASP A 115 0.00 0.07 -6.13
C ASP A 115 0.86 0.43 -4.91
N ASN A 116 1.90 -0.37 -4.65
CA ASN A 116 2.82 -0.17 -3.54
C ASN A 116 3.68 1.07 -3.73
N GLU A 117 4.29 1.26 -4.90
CA GLU A 117 5.07 2.47 -5.19
C GLU A 117 4.18 3.72 -5.12
N PHE A 118 2.97 3.67 -5.69
CA PHE A 118 2.03 4.79 -5.63
C PHE A 118 1.67 5.20 -4.19
N GLU A 119 1.32 4.23 -3.33
CA GLU A 119 1.02 4.51 -1.92
C GLU A 119 2.27 4.92 -1.12
N SER A 120 3.44 4.34 -1.44
CA SER A 120 4.71 4.69 -0.80
C SER A 120 5.10 6.14 -1.08
N ILE A 121 5.02 6.58 -2.33
CA ILE A 121 5.33 7.96 -2.73
C ILE A 121 4.31 8.93 -2.10
N ARG A 122 3.02 8.59 -2.08
CA ARG A 122 2.03 9.42 -1.36
C ARG A 122 2.38 9.57 0.11
N LYS A 123 2.79 8.50 0.77
CA LYS A 123 3.22 8.51 2.18
C LYS A 123 4.50 9.34 2.38
N SER A 124 5.47 9.26 1.47
CA SER A 124 6.71 10.04 1.52
C SER A 124 6.41 11.54 1.42
N LEU A 125 5.46 11.91 0.56
CA LEU A 125 4.96 13.26 0.34
C LEU A 125 3.96 13.76 1.40
N LYS A 126 3.68 12.97 2.45
CA LYS A 126 2.69 13.30 3.50
C LYS A 126 1.27 13.50 2.98
N LEU A 127 0.93 12.86 1.86
CA LEU A 127 -0.43 12.83 1.33
C LEU A 127 -1.25 11.73 2.01
N PRO A 128 -2.59 11.86 2.04
CA PRO A 128 -3.47 10.77 2.50
C PRO A 128 -3.20 9.49 1.73
N THR A 129 -3.27 8.34 2.38
CA THR A 129 -3.09 7.00 1.77
C THR A 129 -4.31 6.12 2.01
N ARG A 130 -4.50 5.08 1.20
CA ARG A 130 -5.61 4.14 1.37
C ARG A 130 -5.32 3.17 2.51
N SER A 131 -6.27 3.05 3.44
CA SER A 131 -6.18 2.08 4.53
C SER A 131 -6.38 0.64 4.01
N LEU A 132 -5.86 -0.35 4.73
CA LEU A 132 -6.08 -1.76 4.40
C LEU A 132 -7.57 -2.13 4.39
N ILE A 133 -8.35 -1.55 5.31
CA ILE A 133 -9.81 -1.73 5.39
C ILE A 133 -10.48 -1.22 4.11
N PHE A 134 -10.09 -0.04 3.64
CA PHE A 134 -10.58 0.51 2.38
C PHE A 134 -10.24 -0.43 1.21
N LYS A 135 -8.97 -0.86 1.09
CA LYS A 135 -8.56 -1.78 0.02
C LYS A 135 -9.38 -3.07 0.05
N PHE A 136 -9.63 -3.63 1.22
CA PHE A 136 -10.43 -4.84 1.39
C PHE A 136 -11.90 -4.64 0.98
N GLN A 137 -12.54 -3.56 1.46
CA GLN A 137 -13.94 -3.24 1.14
C GLN A 137 -14.16 -3.12 -0.37
N TRP A 138 -13.22 -2.51 -1.09
CA TRP A 138 -13.31 -2.28 -2.54
C TRP A 138 -12.69 -3.40 -3.38
N ARG A 139 -12.35 -4.55 -2.78
CA ARG A 139 -11.72 -5.70 -3.45
C ARG A 139 -10.39 -5.35 -4.15
N GLN A 140 -9.71 -4.32 -3.68
CA GLN A 140 -8.37 -3.92 -4.13
C GLN A 140 -7.28 -4.67 -3.34
N VAL A 141 -7.42 -5.99 -3.23
CA VAL A 141 -6.49 -6.86 -2.51
C VAL A 141 -6.18 -8.07 -3.37
N ARG A 142 -4.95 -8.57 -3.29
CA ARG A 142 -4.48 -9.77 -3.99
C ARG A 142 -5.49 -10.92 -3.83
N THR A 143 -5.73 -11.62 -4.93
CA THR A 143 -6.68 -12.74 -5.00
C THR A 143 -6.36 -13.83 -3.98
N SER A 144 -5.08 -14.18 -3.79
CA SER A 144 -4.64 -15.16 -2.80
C SER A 144 -4.89 -14.69 -1.36
N THR A 145 -4.54 -13.45 -1.01
CA THR A 145 -4.81 -12.87 0.32
C THR A 145 -6.29 -12.88 0.64
N ARG A 146 -7.15 -12.61 -0.35
CA ARG A 146 -8.61 -12.70 -0.19
C ARG A 146 -9.08 -14.13 0.10
N GLN A 147 -8.50 -15.13 -0.56
CA GLN A 147 -8.81 -16.54 -0.32
C GLN A 147 -8.37 -16.96 1.09
N THR A 148 -7.11 -16.69 1.47
CA THR A 148 -6.59 -16.99 2.81
C THR A 148 -7.41 -16.31 3.90
N PHE A 149 -7.78 -15.05 3.72
CA PHE A 149 -8.60 -14.34 4.70
C PHE A 149 -9.99 -14.96 4.83
N LYS A 150 -10.61 -15.37 3.71
CA LYS A 150 -11.91 -16.07 3.73
C LYS A 150 -11.82 -17.42 4.47
N GLU A 151 -10.72 -18.15 4.29
CA GLU A 151 -10.48 -19.42 4.96
C GLU A 151 -10.23 -19.25 6.46
N ILE A 152 -9.55 -18.17 6.89
CA ILE A 152 -9.33 -17.85 8.30
C ILE A 152 -10.61 -17.32 8.96
N LEU A 153 -11.38 -16.47 8.27
CA LEU A 153 -12.57 -15.85 8.85
C LEU A 153 -13.70 -16.85 9.09
N LYS A 154 -13.78 -17.91 8.27
CA LYS A 154 -14.81 -18.94 8.36
C LYS A 154 -14.83 -19.67 9.73
N PRO A 155 -13.73 -20.25 10.23
CA PRO A 155 -13.70 -20.90 11.55
C PRO A 155 -13.86 -19.88 12.69
N VAL A 156 -13.34 -18.65 12.55
CA VAL A 156 -13.52 -17.60 13.57
C VAL A 156 -15.00 -17.23 13.72
N GLY A 157 -15.71 -17.05 12.61
CA GLY A 157 -17.15 -16.79 12.62
C GLY A 157 -17.96 -17.94 13.22
N GLN A 158 -17.58 -19.19 12.90
CA GLN A 158 -18.20 -20.37 13.51
C GLN A 158 -17.94 -20.45 15.02
N GLY A 159 -16.73 -20.14 15.47
CA GLY A 159 -16.40 -20.08 16.90
C GLY A 159 -17.20 -19.01 17.63
N PHE A 160 -17.32 -17.81 17.05
CA PHE A 160 -18.11 -16.72 17.61
C PHE A 160 -19.60 -17.07 17.71
N TYR A 161 -20.14 -17.74 16.70
CA TYR A 161 -21.51 -18.26 16.71
C TYR A 161 -21.74 -19.25 17.84
N LEU A 162 -20.83 -20.21 18.04
CA LEU A 162 -20.93 -21.19 19.13
C LEU A 162 -20.88 -20.52 20.51
N ILE A 163 -20.01 -19.52 20.69
CA ILE A 163 -19.93 -18.74 21.93
C ILE A 163 -21.25 -18.01 22.19
N LEU A 164 -21.83 -17.36 21.18
CA LEU A 164 -23.12 -16.67 21.30
C LEU A 164 -24.26 -17.63 21.66
N VAL A 165 -24.33 -18.80 21.02
CA VAL A 165 -25.33 -19.83 21.34
C VAL A 165 -25.14 -20.34 22.78
N GLY A 166 -23.91 -20.57 23.22
CA GLY A 166 -23.60 -20.99 24.58
C GLY A 166 -24.01 -19.95 25.63
N LEU A 167 -23.70 -18.68 25.39
CA LEU A 167 -24.11 -17.57 26.27
C LEU A 167 -25.64 -17.41 26.30
N GLY A 168 -26.31 -17.55 25.15
CA GLY A 168 -27.77 -17.52 25.07
C GLY A 168 -28.43 -18.65 25.85
N ALA A 169 -27.93 -19.88 25.69
CA ALA A 169 -28.41 -21.04 26.45
C ALA A 169 -28.19 -20.88 27.96
N TYR A 170 -27.03 -20.33 28.36
CA TYR A 170 -26.74 -20.02 29.76
C TYR A 170 -27.71 -18.98 30.33
N ALA A 171 -27.97 -17.89 29.61
CA ALA A 171 -28.93 -16.86 30.04
C ALA A 171 -30.36 -17.42 30.18
N ILE A 172 -30.78 -18.29 29.25
CA ILE A 172 -32.09 -18.96 29.33
C ILE A 172 -32.16 -19.86 30.56
N LYS A 173 -31.11 -20.63 30.85
CA LYS A 173 -31.03 -21.48 32.05
C LYS A 173 -31.20 -20.65 33.32
N GLU A 174 -30.44 -19.56 33.47
CA GLU A 174 -30.53 -18.68 34.65
C GLU A 174 -31.91 -18.04 34.78
N PHE A 175 -32.52 -17.62 33.67
CA PHE A 175 -33.88 -17.08 33.67
C PHE A 175 -34.94 -18.11 34.14
N PHE A 176 -34.82 -19.36 33.71
CA PHE A 176 -35.70 -20.43 34.18
C PHE A 176 -35.55 -20.71 35.67
N LEU A 177 -34.32 -20.74 36.19
CA LEU A 177 -34.07 -20.90 37.63
C LEU A 177 -34.70 -19.75 38.43
N TYR A 178 -34.50 -18.52 37.96
CA TYR A 178 -35.12 -17.33 38.57
C TYR A 178 -36.65 -17.40 38.59
N LEU A 179 -37.29 -17.86 37.51
CA LEU A 179 -38.74 -18.05 37.48
C LEU A 179 -39.20 -19.08 38.51
N ILE A 180 -38.51 -20.22 38.63
CA ILE A 180 -38.85 -21.27 39.60
C ILE A 180 -38.79 -20.72 41.03
N GLU A 181 -37.75 -19.95 41.37
CA GLU A 181 -37.62 -19.31 42.69
C GLU A 181 -38.75 -18.31 42.97
N LEU A 182 -39.31 -17.67 41.95
CA LEU A 182 -40.38 -16.69 42.10
C LEU A 182 -41.75 -17.32 42.41
N PHE A 183 -41.93 -18.58 42.05
CA PHE A 183 -43.17 -19.35 42.29
C PHE A 183 -43.09 -20.27 43.51
N HIS A 184 -41.98 -20.25 44.25
CA HIS A 184 -41.75 -21.10 45.42
C HIS A 184 -41.64 -20.29 46.71
#